data_AF-A0A2U2XFE2-F1
#
_entry.id   AF-A0A2U2XFE2-F1
#
_cell.length_a   1.000
_cell.length_b   1.000
_cell.length_c   1.000
_cell.angle_alpha   90.00
_cell.angle_beta   90.00
_cell.angle_gamma   90.00
#
_symmetry.space_group_name_H-M   'P 1'
#
loop_
_entity.id
_entity.type
_entity.pdbx_description
1 polymer ?
#
loop_
_entity_poly.entity_id
_entity_poly.type
_entity_poly.pdbx_seq_one_letter_code
_entity_poly.pdbx_strand_id
1 'polypeptide(L)'
;MESKFEYNQEVTDKLTEVYKSVLADLGEDPSREGLLKTPERVAKSVQFLTQGYKQNPDEILRSALFQEDYSEMVIVKDIEVYSQCEHHMLPFFGKAHIAYIPDGKIVGLSKLPRIVDAYARRLQVQERLTLEIRDCIQRTLEPKGVAVVLECSHMCMQMRGVEKQNSSTTTSAFKGLFMSNDSTRKEFINLIQAKLH
;
A
#
# COMPACT_ATOMS: atom_id res chain seq x y z
N MET A 1 12.09 17.05 -3.90
CA MET A 1 13.27 16.20 -4.01
C MET A 1 12.89 14.86 -3.38
N GLU A 2 12.59 13.84 -4.18
CA GLU A 2 12.27 12.51 -3.63
C GLU A 2 13.56 11.97 -2.99
N SER A 3 13.53 11.70 -1.68
CA SER A 3 14.69 11.08 -1.02
C SER A 3 14.90 9.73 -1.68
N LYS A 4 16.04 9.56 -2.35
CA LYS A 4 16.45 8.28 -2.92
C LYS A 4 16.53 7.30 -1.76
N PHE A 5 15.76 6.21 -1.81
CA PHE A 5 15.83 5.19 -0.77
C PHE A 5 17.26 4.64 -0.67
N GLU A 6 17.84 4.70 0.52
CA GLU A 6 19.17 4.19 0.80
C GLU A 6 19.07 2.87 1.58
N TYR A 7 19.72 1.84 1.05
CA TYR A 7 19.84 0.55 1.72
C TYR A 7 20.74 0.70 2.94
N ASN A 8 20.34 0.09 4.06
CA ASN A 8 21.22 0.00 5.22
C ASN A 8 22.22 -1.13 4.96
N GLN A 9 23.50 -0.77 4.81
CA GLN A 9 24.54 -1.74 4.46
C GLN A 9 24.73 -2.80 5.55
N GLU A 10 24.70 -2.42 6.82
CA GLU A 10 24.82 -3.36 7.94
C GLU A 10 23.68 -4.40 7.95
N VAL A 11 22.44 -3.95 7.71
CA VAL A 11 21.29 -4.85 7.57
C VAL A 11 21.42 -5.73 6.33
N THR A 12 21.94 -5.17 5.23
CA THR A 12 22.19 -5.92 3.99
C THR A 12 23.16 -7.06 4.22
N ASP A 13 24.28 -6.80 4.89
CA ASP A 13 25.32 -7.80 5.16
C ASP A 13 24.78 -8.91 6.08
N LYS A 14 24.06 -8.54 7.14
CA LYS A 14 23.41 -9.49 8.06
C LYS A 14 22.42 -10.40 7.33
N LEU A 15 21.51 -9.83 6.53
CA LEU A 15 20.51 -10.61 5.80
C LEU A 15 21.13 -11.44 4.68
N THR A 16 22.24 -11.00 4.08
CA THR A 16 22.96 -11.77 3.05
C THR A 16 23.44 -13.11 3.60
N GLU A 17 24.01 -13.13 4.81
CA GLU A 17 24.41 -14.40 5.44
C GLU A 17 23.20 -15.28 5.76
N VAL A 18 22.11 -14.70 6.27
CA VAL A 18 20.87 -15.44 6.55
C VAL A 18 20.28 -16.07 5.28
N TYR A 19 20.14 -15.31 4.19
CA TYR A 19 19.58 -15.83 2.95
C TYR A 19 20.48 -16.86 2.26
N LYS A 20 21.79 -16.79 2.47
CA LYS A 20 22.71 -17.83 2.01
C LYS A 20 22.44 -19.15 2.73
N SER A 21 22.23 -19.13 4.05
CA SER A 21 21.81 -20.31 4.82
C SER A 21 20.45 -20.82 4.36
N VAL A 22 19.48 -19.93 4.14
CA VAL A 22 18.15 -20.33 3.62
C VAL A 22 18.26 -21.08 2.29
N LEU A 23 19.10 -20.63 1.36
CA LEU A 23 19.31 -21.36 0.09
C LEU A 23 19.86 -22.76 0.32
N ALA A 24 20.88 -22.90 1.17
CA ALA A 24 21.46 -24.20 1.50
C ALA A 24 20.43 -25.14 2.19
N ASP A 25 19.62 -24.61 3.11
CA ASP A 25 18.59 -25.35 3.82
C ASP A 25 17.43 -25.79 2.90
N LEU A 26 17.20 -25.05 1.80
CA LEU A 26 16.28 -25.44 0.73
C LEU A 26 16.86 -26.51 -0.22
N GLY A 27 18.10 -26.94 0.00
CA GLY A 27 18.79 -27.94 -0.84
C GLY A 27 19.41 -27.37 -2.12
N GLU A 28 19.49 -26.04 -2.27
CA GLU A 28 20.17 -25.39 -3.38
C GLU A 28 21.68 -25.27 -3.14
N ASP A 29 22.46 -25.17 -4.21
CA ASP A 29 23.88 -24.83 -4.15
C ASP A 29 24.05 -23.29 -4.22
N PRO A 30 24.37 -22.59 -3.11
CA PRO A 30 24.52 -21.14 -3.12
C PRO A 30 25.69 -20.65 -3.98
N SER A 31 26.60 -21.54 -4.41
CA SER A 31 27.73 -21.22 -5.27
C SER A 31 27.41 -21.24 -6.76
N ARG A 32 26.23 -21.74 -7.18
CA ARG A 32 25.84 -21.72 -8.59
C ARG A 32 25.76 -20.28 -9.10
N GLU A 33 26.14 -20.06 -10.36
CA GLU A 33 26.25 -18.74 -11.00
C GLU A 33 25.02 -17.84 -10.73
N GLY A 34 23.82 -18.40 -10.86
CA GLY A 34 22.57 -17.67 -10.64
C GLY A 34 22.31 -17.24 -9.19
N LEU A 35 22.86 -17.94 -8.19
CA LEU A 35 22.64 -17.69 -6.76
C LEU A 35 23.74 -16.90 -6.06
N LEU A 36 24.92 -16.74 -6.67
CA LEU A 36 26.05 -16.04 -6.05
C LEU A 36 25.67 -14.66 -5.46
N LYS A 37 24.82 -13.91 -6.16
CA LYS A 37 24.32 -12.59 -5.70
C LYS A 37 22.88 -12.62 -5.19
N THR A 38 22.23 -13.77 -5.14
CA THR A 38 20.83 -13.87 -4.70
C THR A 38 20.65 -13.40 -3.26
N PRO A 39 21.47 -13.84 -2.28
CA PRO A 39 21.29 -13.38 -0.90
C PRO A 39 21.35 -11.86 -0.74
N GLU A 40 22.31 -11.20 -1.40
CA GLU A 40 22.42 -9.73 -1.41
C GLU A 40 21.21 -9.06 -2.09
N ARG A 41 20.78 -9.58 -3.25
CA ARG A 41 19.60 -9.06 -3.97
C ARG A 41 18.32 -9.19 -3.15
N VAL A 42 18.13 -10.31 -2.46
CA VAL A 42 16.96 -10.54 -1.59
C VAL A 42 17.04 -9.63 -0.36
N ALA A 43 18.20 -9.49 0.27
CA ALA A 43 18.41 -8.58 1.41
C ALA A 43 18.06 -7.12 1.07
N LYS A 44 18.47 -6.64 -0.11
CA LYS A 44 18.09 -5.31 -0.62
C LYS A 44 16.60 -5.23 -0.95
N SER A 45 16.05 -6.25 -1.61
CA SER A 45 14.63 -6.32 -1.96
C SER A 45 13.73 -6.19 -0.73
N VAL A 46 13.98 -6.97 0.33
CA VAL A 46 13.15 -6.91 1.55
C VAL A 46 13.22 -5.53 2.19
N GLN A 47 14.40 -4.90 2.26
CA GLN A 47 14.52 -3.54 2.78
C GLN A 47 13.69 -2.52 1.98
N PHE A 48 13.68 -2.62 0.64
CA PHE A 48 12.85 -1.76 -0.21
C PHE A 48 11.35 -2.04 0.01
N LEU A 49 10.97 -3.32 0.11
CA LEU A 49 9.59 -3.74 0.33
C LEU A 49 9.07 -3.35 1.73
N THR A 50 9.96 -3.06 2.68
CA THR A 50 9.62 -2.61 4.04
C THR A 50 10.04 -1.17 4.34
N GLN A 51 10.38 -0.36 3.33
CA GLN A 51 10.89 0.99 3.55
C GLN A 51 9.87 1.96 4.16
N GLY A 52 8.57 1.63 4.04
CA GLY A 52 7.46 2.43 4.55
C GLY A 52 7.45 2.60 6.07
N TYR A 53 8.16 1.74 6.81
CA TYR A 53 8.38 1.92 8.25
C TYR A 53 9.19 3.17 8.60
N LYS A 54 10.05 3.65 7.69
CA LYS A 54 10.88 4.85 7.89
C LYS A 54 10.20 6.13 7.41
N GLN A 55 9.00 6.03 6.87
CA GLN A 55 8.25 7.15 6.31
C GLN A 55 7.15 7.56 7.28
N ASN A 56 6.84 8.86 7.29
CA ASN A 56 5.69 9.41 8.00
C ASN A 56 4.59 9.79 7.00
N PRO A 57 3.53 8.97 6.84
CA PRO A 57 2.45 9.22 5.89
C PRO A 57 1.74 10.57 6.11
N ASP A 58 1.64 11.02 7.36
CA ASP A 58 1.02 12.30 7.67
C ASP A 58 1.81 13.48 7.16
N GLU A 59 3.14 13.46 7.31
CA GLU A 59 4.02 14.50 6.78
C GLU A 59 4.00 14.51 5.26
N ILE A 60 3.94 13.33 4.63
CA ILE A 60 3.76 13.21 3.19
C ILE A 60 2.50 13.95 2.76
N LEU A 61 1.36 13.73 3.42
CA LEU A 61 0.11 14.40 3.06
C LEU A 61 0.15 15.90 3.38
N ARG A 62 0.65 16.28 4.57
CA ARG A 62 0.77 17.67 5.02
C ARG A 62 1.69 18.52 4.13
N SER A 63 2.65 17.90 3.44
CA SER A 63 3.61 18.61 2.59
C SER A 63 3.01 19.25 1.33
N ALA A 64 1.73 19.00 1.01
CA ALA A 64 1.06 19.63 -0.12
C ALA A 64 -0.45 19.82 0.14
N LEU A 65 -0.77 20.54 1.21
CA LEU A 65 -2.14 21.00 1.49
C LEU A 65 -2.38 22.36 0.86
N PHE A 66 -3.57 22.55 0.32
CA PHE A 66 -4.00 23.79 -0.30
C PHE A 66 -5.39 24.16 0.21
N GLN A 67 -5.65 25.47 0.32
CA GLN A 67 -7.01 25.97 0.54
C GLN A 67 -7.66 26.16 -0.82
N GLU A 68 -8.85 25.58 -0.99
CA GLU A 68 -9.64 25.69 -2.21
C GLU A 68 -11.11 25.64 -1.80
N ASP A 69 -11.94 26.50 -2.39
CA ASP A 69 -13.40 26.48 -2.18
C ASP A 69 -14.05 25.42 -3.07
N TYR A 70 -13.65 24.16 -2.84
CA TYR A 70 -14.18 22.99 -3.52
C TYR A 70 -14.85 22.08 -2.49
N SER A 71 -16.12 21.76 -2.69
CA SER A 71 -16.93 21.01 -1.74
C SER A 71 -17.53 19.72 -2.29
N GLU A 72 -17.14 19.35 -3.52
CA GLU A 72 -17.58 18.13 -4.20
C GLU A 72 -16.61 16.96 -3.93
N MET A 73 -17.03 15.74 -4.31
CA MET A 73 -16.23 14.53 -4.12
C MET A 73 -14.97 14.54 -5.02
N VAL A 74 -13.80 14.36 -4.41
CA VAL A 74 -12.54 14.10 -5.13
C VAL A 74 -12.26 12.60 -5.08
N ILE A 75 -12.02 11.98 -6.24
CA ILE A 75 -11.66 10.56 -6.35
C ILE A 75 -10.31 10.40 -7.03
N VAL A 76 -9.43 9.60 -6.43
CA VAL A 76 -8.24 9.04 -7.08
C VAL A 76 -8.37 7.52 -7.04
N LYS A 77 -8.54 6.92 -8.21
CA LYS A 77 -8.85 5.50 -8.37
C LYS A 77 -7.80 4.80 -9.22
N ASP A 78 -7.76 3.47 -9.13
CA ASP A 78 -6.81 2.62 -9.84
C ASP A 78 -5.35 2.87 -9.41
N ILE A 79 -5.14 3.19 -8.13
CA ILE A 79 -3.80 3.31 -7.55
C ILE A 79 -3.24 1.90 -7.35
N GLU A 80 -2.13 1.55 -8.00
CA GLU A 80 -1.51 0.24 -7.81
C GLU A 80 -1.01 0.05 -6.38
N VAL A 81 -1.27 -1.12 -5.81
CA VAL A 81 -0.84 -1.52 -4.47
C VAL A 81 0.05 -2.75 -4.58
N TYR A 82 1.22 -2.69 -3.93
CA TYR A 82 2.08 -3.85 -3.70
C TYR A 82 2.49 -3.87 -2.23
N SER A 83 2.13 -4.94 -1.52
CA SER A 83 2.44 -5.12 -0.10
C SER A 83 2.83 -6.56 0.20
N GLN A 84 3.27 -6.82 1.44
CA GLN A 84 3.73 -8.12 1.89
C GLN A 84 2.80 -8.62 3.01
N CYS A 85 2.21 -9.80 2.84
CA CYS A 85 1.40 -10.43 3.87
C CYS A 85 2.29 -10.75 5.08
N GLU A 86 1.96 -10.21 6.26
CA GLU A 86 2.79 -10.40 7.45
C GLU A 86 2.90 -11.86 7.91
N HIS A 87 1.89 -12.67 7.61
CA HIS A 87 1.84 -14.08 8.02
C HIS A 87 2.79 -15.00 7.23
N HIS A 88 3.11 -14.65 5.99
CA HIS A 88 3.86 -15.53 5.08
C HIS A 88 5.03 -14.84 4.36
N MET A 89 5.16 -13.51 4.52
CA MET A 89 6.08 -12.66 3.76
C MET A 89 5.96 -12.84 2.24
N LEU A 90 4.77 -13.24 1.77
CA LEU A 90 4.42 -13.33 0.35
C LEU A 90 3.65 -12.09 -0.10
N PRO A 91 3.79 -11.66 -1.37
CA PRO A 91 3.11 -10.48 -1.85
C PRO A 91 1.57 -10.61 -1.83
N PHE A 92 0.91 -9.50 -1.53
CA PHE A 92 -0.44 -9.25 -2.02
C PHE A 92 -0.44 -7.92 -2.78
N PHE A 93 -1.20 -7.85 -3.86
CA PHE A 93 -1.17 -6.72 -4.76
C PHE A 93 -2.52 -6.53 -5.45
N GLY A 94 -2.77 -5.32 -5.92
CA GLY A 94 -4.02 -4.98 -6.58
C GLY A 94 -4.17 -3.48 -6.68
N LYS A 95 -5.35 -2.97 -6.33
CA LYS A 95 -5.68 -1.55 -6.50
C LYS A 95 -6.30 -0.95 -5.24
N ALA A 96 -5.99 0.31 -5.02
CA ALA A 96 -6.67 1.18 -4.07
C ALA A 96 -7.48 2.24 -4.83
N HIS A 97 -8.64 2.55 -4.27
CA HIS A 97 -9.51 3.64 -4.71
C HIS A 97 -9.82 4.50 -3.49
N ILE A 98 -9.51 5.78 -3.59
CA ILE A 98 -9.61 6.73 -2.50
C ILE A 98 -10.54 7.86 -2.92
N ALA A 99 -11.46 8.23 -2.05
CA ALA A 99 -12.26 9.43 -2.19
C ALA A 99 -12.31 10.23 -0.89
N TYR A 100 -12.46 11.55 -1.01
CA TYR A 100 -12.76 12.43 0.10
C TYR A 100 -13.64 13.59 -0.35
N ILE A 101 -14.41 14.15 0.60
CA ILE A 101 -15.20 15.37 0.38
C ILE A 101 -14.55 16.48 1.20
N PRO A 102 -13.91 17.49 0.58
CA PRO A 102 -13.14 18.50 1.29
C PRO A 102 -13.98 19.35 2.24
N ASP A 103 -13.29 19.94 3.23
CA ASP A 103 -13.82 20.99 4.09
C ASP A 103 -12.85 22.18 4.10
N GLY A 104 -12.78 22.90 2.98
CA GLY A 104 -11.88 24.04 2.79
C GLY A 104 -10.39 23.69 2.61
N LYS A 105 -10.02 22.41 2.66
CA LYS A 105 -8.66 21.91 2.40
C LYS A 105 -8.65 20.78 1.38
N ILE A 106 -7.81 20.91 0.37
CA ILE A 106 -7.49 19.84 -0.60
C ILE A 106 -6.02 19.42 -0.47
N VAL A 107 -5.70 18.27 -1.05
CA VAL A 107 -4.32 17.77 -1.13
C VAL A 107 -3.87 17.65 -2.59
N GLY A 108 -2.59 17.89 -2.84
CA GLY A 108 -1.97 17.54 -4.11
C GLY A 108 -2.19 16.06 -4.43
N LEU A 109 -2.82 15.76 -5.57
CA LEU A 109 -3.28 14.41 -5.93
C LEU A 109 -2.20 13.33 -5.81
N SER A 110 -0.96 13.68 -6.17
CA SER A 110 0.20 12.80 -6.07
C SER A 110 0.60 12.39 -4.65
N LYS A 111 -0.02 12.93 -3.60
CA LYS A 111 0.22 12.51 -2.21
C LYS A 111 -0.61 11.30 -1.81
N LEU A 112 -1.78 11.09 -2.42
CA LEU A 112 -2.62 9.92 -2.11
C LEU A 112 -1.92 8.59 -2.48
N PRO A 113 -1.36 8.41 -3.69
CA PRO A 113 -0.54 7.23 -3.99
C PRO A 113 0.68 7.10 -3.08
N ARG A 114 1.34 8.21 -2.70
CA ARG A 114 2.53 8.16 -1.83
C ARG A 114 2.21 7.66 -0.42
N ILE A 115 1.06 8.02 0.16
CA ILE A 115 0.66 7.46 1.46
C ILE A 115 0.25 5.99 1.34
N VAL A 116 -0.35 5.59 0.21
CA VAL A 116 -0.62 4.18 -0.09
C VAL A 116 0.68 3.38 -0.08
N ASP A 117 1.71 3.84 -0.81
CA ASP A 117 3.04 3.22 -0.81
C ASP A 117 3.68 3.21 0.60
N ALA A 118 3.60 4.30 1.35
CA ALA A 118 4.20 4.38 2.68
C ALA A 118 3.63 3.35 3.67
N TYR A 119 2.34 3.02 3.57
CA TYR A 119 1.72 1.96 4.37
C TYR A 119 1.87 0.57 3.73
N ALA A 120 1.79 0.45 2.40
CA ALA A 120 1.87 -0.81 1.68
C ALA A 120 3.29 -1.40 1.70
N ARG A 121 4.34 -0.56 1.73
CA ARG A 121 5.74 -0.99 1.87
C ARG A 121 6.10 -1.34 3.31
N ARG A 122 5.31 -2.23 3.91
CA ARG A 122 5.41 -2.79 5.26
C ARG A 122 4.98 -4.25 5.22
N LEU A 123 5.13 -4.96 6.34
CA LEU A 123 4.41 -6.22 6.55
C LEU A 123 2.98 -5.85 6.99
N GLN A 124 1.99 -6.42 6.31
CA GLN A 124 0.61 -5.96 6.41
C GLN A 124 -0.43 -7.09 6.46
N VAL A 125 -1.60 -6.68 6.93
CA VAL A 125 -2.91 -7.29 6.70
C VAL A 125 -3.75 -6.27 5.93
N GLN A 126 -4.48 -6.69 4.89
CA GLN A 126 -5.15 -5.77 3.97
C GLN A 126 -6.16 -4.87 4.68
N GLU A 127 -6.87 -5.41 5.67
CA GLU A 127 -7.81 -4.69 6.53
C GLU A 127 -7.13 -3.54 7.27
N ARG A 128 -5.94 -3.78 7.83
CA ARG A 128 -5.16 -2.76 8.54
C ARG A 128 -4.68 -1.68 7.57
N LEU A 129 -4.13 -2.07 6.43
CA LEU A 129 -3.69 -1.15 5.39
C LEU A 129 -4.83 -0.20 4.96
N THR A 130 -6.03 -0.73 4.74
CA THR A 130 -7.21 0.06 4.35
C THR A 130 -7.63 1.07 5.43
N LEU A 131 -7.59 0.67 6.71
CA LEU A 131 -7.89 1.56 7.84
C LEU A 131 -6.82 2.65 7.99
N GLU A 132 -5.54 2.29 7.92
CA GLU A 132 -4.41 3.21 8.05
C GLU A 132 -4.45 4.33 6.99
N ILE A 133 -4.72 3.98 5.73
CA ILE A 133 -4.86 4.97 4.65
C ILE A 133 -6.01 5.93 4.93
N ARG A 134 -7.19 5.41 5.29
CA ARG A 134 -8.38 6.24 5.61
C ARG A 134 -8.07 7.18 6.77
N ASP A 135 -7.51 6.66 7.85
CA ASP A 135 -7.27 7.42 9.07
C ASP A 135 -6.20 8.48 8.88
N CYS A 136 -5.15 8.19 8.10
CA CYS A 136 -4.17 9.18 7.66
C CYS A 136 -4.83 10.36 6.95
N ILE A 137 -5.70 10.11 5.98
CA ILE A 137 -6.40 11.17 5.24
C ILE A 137 -7.32 11.96 6.18
N GLN A 138 -8.09 11.26 7.02
CA GLN A 138 -9.03 11.91 7.92
C GLN A 138 -8.32 12.84 8.92
N ARG A 139 -7.23 12.39 9.55
CA ARG A 139 -6.55 13.15 10.61
C ARG A 139 -5.68 14.30 10.10
N THR A 140 -5.40 14.35 8.79
CA THR A 140 -4.54 15.37 8.18
C THR A 140 -5.33 16.39 7.37
N LEU A 141 -6.32 15.95 6.58
CA LEU A 141 -7.18 16.84 5.78
C LEU A 141 -8.38 17.34 6.57
N GLU A 142 -8.82 16.58 7.58
CA GLU A 142 -10.08 16.81 8.30
C GLU A 142 -11.28 17.01 7.35
N PRO A 143 -11.46 16.15 6.33
CA PRO A 143 -12.52 16.34 5.34
C PRO A 143 -13.88 15.95 5.95
N LYS A 144 -14.97 16.37 5.28
CA LYS A 144 -16.34 15.99 5.65
C LYS A 144 -16.56 14.48 5.60
N GLY A 145 -15.78 13.77 4.79
CA GLY A 145 -15.73 12.32 4.77
C GLY A 145 -14.58 11.77 3.94
N VAL A 146 -14.21 10.52 4.22
CA VAL A 146 -13.21 9.74 3.48
C VAL A 146 -13.78 8.35 3.16
N ALA A 147 -13.47 7.84 1.97
CA ALA A 147 -13.69 6.47 1.56
C ALA A 147 -12.41 5.87 1.00
N VAL A 148 -12.10 4.64 1.41
CA VAL A 148 -11.00 3.85 0.87
C VAL A 148 -11.52 2.45 0.56
N VAL A 149 -11.25 1.96 -0.65
CA VAL A 149 -11.53 0.58 -1.07
C VAL A 149 -10.27 0.00 -1.66
N LEU A 150 -9.83 -1.15 -1.15
CA LEU A 150 -8.74 -1.93 -1.72
C LEU A 150 -9.29 -3.26 -2.22
N GLU A 151 -8.93 -3.65 -3.45
CA GLU A 151 -9.13 -4.99 -3.97
C GLU A 151 -7.76 -5.59 -4.32
N CYS A 152 -7.42 -6.73 -3.74
CA CYS A 152 -6.10 -7.35 -3.91
C CYS A 152 -6.18 -8.87 -4.08
N SER A 153 -5.24 -9.39 -4.86
CA SER A 153 -4.91 -10.81 -4.94
C SER A 153 -3.79 -11.13 -3.97
N HIS A 154 -3.87 -12.30 -3.33
CA HIS A 154 -2.93 -12.72 -2.29
C HIS A 154 -2.15 -13.96 -2.75
N MET A 155 -0.83 -13.84 -2.90
CA MET A 155 0.00 -14.97 -3.35
C MET A 155 -0.03 -16.12 -2.34
N CYS A 156 -0.21 -15.85 -1.05
CA CYS A 156 -0.38 -16.88 -0.04
C CYS A 156 -1.63 -17.77 -0.26
N MET A 157 -2.61 -17.32 -1.04
CA MET A 157 -3.79 -18.09 -1.46
C MET A 157 -3.69 -18.62 -2.89
N GLN A 158 -2.86 -18.02 -3.75
CA GLN A 158 -2.75 -18.37 -5.17
C GLN A 158 -1.66 -19.40 -5.45
N MET A 159 -0.43 -19.18 -4.98
CA MET A 159 0.72 -20.02 -5.34
C MET A 159 0.98 -21.17 -4.34
N ARG A 160 0.22 -21.22 -3.25
CA ARG A 160 0.30 -22.25 -2.21
C ARG A 160 -1.02 -22.38 -1.46
N GLY A 161 -1.11 -23.38 -0.58
CA GLY A 161 -2.23 -23.53 0.33
C GLY A 161 -3.51 -23.94 -0.41
N VAL A 162 -4.48 -23.02 -0.50
CA VAL A 162 -5.79 -23.30 -1.15
C VAL A 162 -5.77 -23.16 -2.68
N GLU A 163 -4.72 -22.54 -3.23
CA GLU A 163 -4.40 -22.44 -4.66
C GLU A 163 -5.56 -21.89 -5.53
N LYS A 164 -6.24 -20.84 -5.06
CA LYS A 164 -7.37 -20.21 -5.77
C LYS A 164 -6.92 -19.05 -6.63
N GLN A 165 -6.73 -19.33 -7.92
CA GLN A 165 -6.11 -18.42 -8.89
C GLN A 165 -6.91 -17.13 -9.11
N ASN A 166 -8.23 -17.19 -9.03
CA ASN A 166 -9.12 -16.07 -9.35
C ASN A 166 -9.67 -15.35 -8.10
N SER A 167 -9.25 -15.75 -6.90
CA SER A 167 -9.75 -15.13 -5.67
C SER A 167 -9.17 -13.73 -5.51
N SER A 168 -10.03 -12.73 -5.38
CA SER A 168 -9.67 -11.39 -4.89
C SER A 168 -10.28 -11.16 -3.51
N THR A 169 -9.66 -10.26 -2.74
CA THR A 169 -10.16 -9.81 -1.45
C THR A 169 -10.41 -8.31 -1.51
N THR A 170 -11.62 -7.89 -1.19
CA THR A 170 -12.01 -6.49 -1.13
C THR A 170 -12.20 -6.06 0.32
N THR A 171 -11.52 -4.99 0.71
CA THR A 171 -11.70 -4.33 2.01
C THR A 171 -12.09 -2.88 1.79
N SER A 172 -12.88 -2.33 2.70
CA SER A 172 -13.33 -0.94 2.61
C SER A 172 -13.35 -0.27 3.97
N ALA A 173 -13.07 1.03 4.00
CA ALA A 173 -13.10 1.84 5.20
C ALA A 173 -13.70 3.21 4.87
N PHE A 174 -14.81 3.53 5.52
CA PHE A 174 -15.54 4.78 5.35
C PHE A 174 -15.46 5.63 6.63
N LYS A 175 -15.59 6.95 6.49
CA LYS A 175 -15.75 7.90 7.60
C LYS A 175 -16.52 9.15 7.16
N GLY A 176 -17.16 9.83 8.10
CA GLY A 176 -17.93 11.05 7.86
C GLY A 176 -19.09 10.81 6.90
N LEU A 177 -19.28 11.69 5.91
CA LEU A 177 -20.38 11.61 4.95
C LEU A 177 -20.50 10.26 4.23
N PHE A 178 -19.40 9.55 3.97
CA PHE A 178 -19.45 8.21 3.36
C PHE A 178 -20.04 7.13 4.27
N MET A 179 -20.04 7.32 5.59
CA MET A 179 -20.73 6.43 6.53
C MET A 179 -22.19 6.86 6.71
N SER A 180 -22.43 8.14 6.95
CA SER A 180 -23.75 8.66 7.35
C SER A 180 -24.70 8.90 6.18
N ASN A 181 -24.20 9.09 4.95
CA ASN A 181 -25.01 9.34 3.78
C ASN A 181 -24.87 8.20 2.74
N ASP A 182 -25.97 7.49 2.52
CA ASP A 182 -26.02 6.37 1.58
C ASP A 182 -25.89 6.80 0.11
N SER A 183 -26.42 7.97 -0.29
CA SER A 183 -26.30 8.43 -1.67
C SER A 183 -24.85 8.76 -2.02
N THR A 184 -24.14 9.45 -1.13
CA THR A 184 -22.70 9.73 -1.26
C THR A 184 -21.88 8.45 -1.39
N ARG A 185 -22.17 7.45 -0.56
CA ARG A 185 -21.46 6.15 -0.64
C ARG A 185 -21.74 5.44 -1.95
N LYS A 186 -23.00 5.40 -2.42
CA LYS A 186 -23.38 4.80 -3.71
C LYS A 186 -22.72 5.50 -4.89
N GLU A 187 -22.67 6.83 -4.87
CA GLU A 187 -21.99 7.62 -5.90
C GLU A 187 -20.52 7.19 -6.04
N PHE A 188 -19.79 7.09 -4.93
CA PHE A 188 -18.40 6.61 -4.93
C PHE A 188 -18.26 5.19 -5.47
N ILE A 189 -19.08 4.24 -4.99
CA ILE A 189 -19.01 2.84 -5.47
C ILE A 189 -19.28 2.77 -6.98
N ASN A 190 -20.25 3.54 -7.49
CA ASN A 190 -20.54 3.61 -8.92
C ASN A 190 -19.37 4.20 -9.72
N LEU A 191 -18.76 5.29 -9.23
CA LEU A 191 -17.66 5.97 -9.92
C LEU A 191 -16.38 5.13 -9.97
N ILE A 192 -16.08 4.33 -8.94
CA ILE A 192 -14.91 3.44 -8.97
C ILE A 192 -15.12 2.26 -9.93
N GLN A 193 -16.36 1.77 -10.09
CA GLN A 193 -16.72 0.72 -11.05
C GLN A 193 -16.80 1.22 -12.50
N ALA A 194 -17.15 2.49 -12.72
CA ALA A 194 -17.34 3.06 -14.06
C ALA A 194 -16.03 3.17 -14.85
N LYS A 195 -16.02 2.74 -16.12
CA LYS A 195 -14.91 3.02 -17.03
C LYS A 195 -15.17 4.34 -17.76
N LEU A 196 -14.41 5.38 -17.41
CA LEU A 196 -14.58 6.74 -17.97
C LEU A 196 -13.65 7.05 -19.15
N HIS A 197 -12.65 6.21 -19.39
CA HIS A 197 -11.72 6.24 -20.53
C HIS A 197 -11.27 4.81 -20.88
#